data_AF-A0A4Y2IGH1-F1
#
_entry.id   AF-A0A4Y2IGH1-F1
#
_cell.length_a   1.000
_cell.length_b   1.000
_cell.length_c   1.000
_cell.angle_alpha   90.00
_cell.angle_beta   90.00
_cell.angle_gamma   90.00
#
_symmetry.space_group_name_H-M   'P 1'
#
loop_
_entity.id
_entity.type
_entity.pdbx_description
1 polymer ?
#
loop_
_entity_poly.entity_id
_entity_poly.type
_entity_poly.pdbx_seq_one_letter_code
_entity_poly.pdbx_strand_id
1 'polypeptide(L)'
;MFDSLENIAALNTALHLLNNPHLREQILESEIEKKGEIDTDKLSKLFLPIKLQEKVMLQMKYVSWEMVSRHLEFCEMHGKISALLGYTCDCFKGILHRNYRWTSCEYLDESKTVQAIVGDGQLDLAFRFTMSCKYDLEDDIIQFWEALPQWLKFSFCQDHLPYRVKYWVKLLMISEDMTDSYCSDKMKENIRRILQNFEIKPSIKLKFRNLVVLLI
;
A
#
# COMPACT_ATOMS: atom_id res chain seq x y z
N MET A 1 -6.90 -23.52 3.94
CA MET A 1 -8.16 -24.28 3.79
C MET A 1 -8.48 -24.34 2.30
N PHE A 2 -7.70 -25.11 1.55
CA PHE A 2 -7.89 -25.36 0.11
C PHE A 2 -7.49 -26.81 -0.13
N ASP A 3 -8.32 -27.72 0.36
CA ASP A 3 -7.89 -29.11 0.56
C ASP A 3 -8.17 -29.98 -0.68
N SER A 4 -8.57 -29.37 -1.81
CA SER A 4 -8.83 -30.07 -3.07
C SER A 4 -8.28 -29.34 -4.28
N LEU A 5 -7.83 -30.11 -5.28
CA LEU A 5 -7.40 -29.61 -6.60
C LEU A 5 -8.49 -28.77 -7.28
N GLU A 6 -9.77 -29.11 -7.05
CA GLU A 6 -10.90 -28.35 -7.59
C GLU A 6 -10.96 -26.93 -7.03
N ASN A 7 -10.68 -26.74 -5.73
CA ASN A 7 -10.71 -25.41 -5.11
C ASN A 7 -9.54 -24.55 -5.61
N ILE A 8 -8.36 -25.15 -5.79
CA ILE A 8 -7.18 -24.48 -6.36
C ILE A 8 -7.47 -24.08 -7.82
N ALA A 9 -8.07 -24.97 -8.62
CA ALA A 9 -8.44 -24.66 -10.00
C ALA A 9 -9.51 -23.54 -10.06
N ALA A 10 -10.48 -23.57 -9.16
CA ALA A 10 -11.53 -22.55 -9.10
C ALA A 10 -10.97 -21.17 -8.72
N LEU A 11 -10.06 -21.10 -7.76
CA LEU A 11 -9.41 -19.86 -7.34
C LEU A 11 -8.48 -19.30 -8.43
N ASN A 12 -7.68 -20.14 -9.08
CA ASN A 12 -6.86 -19.72 -10.23
C ASN A 12 -7.71 -19.15 -11.37
N THR A 13 -8.85 -19.80 -11.64
CA THR A 13 -9.80 -19.32 -12.66
C THR A 13 -10.38 -17.96 -12.25
N ALA A 14 -10.78 -17.82 -10.97
CA ALA A 14 -11.27 -16.56 -10.42
C ALA A 14 -10.23 -15.43 -10.56
N LEU A 15 -8.98 -15.69 -10.18
CA LEU A 15 -7.88 -14.73 -10.32
C LEU A 15 -7.59 -14.39 -11.77
N HIS A 16 -7.63 -15.37 -12.67
CA HIS A 16 -7.44 -15.13 -14.09
C HIS A 16 -8.53 -14.21 -14.66
N LEU A 17 -9.79 -14.44 -14.30
CA LEU A 17 -10.90 -13.56 -14.65
C LEU A 17 -10.70 -12.15 -14.08
N LEU A 18 -10.31 -12.07 -12.80
CA LEU A 18 -10.05 -10.82 -12.11
C LEU A 18 -8.76 -10.13 -12.57
N ASN A 19 -7.86 -10.76 -13.33
CA ASN A 19 -6.73 -10.08 -13.97
C ASN A 19 -7.17 -9.18 -15.13
N ASN A 20 -8.43 -9.26 -15.56
CA ASN A 20 -9.00 -8.34 -16.54
C ASN A 20 -9.18 -6.93 -15.92
N PRO A 21 -8.49 -5.88 -16.41
CA PRO A 21 -8.57 -4.54 -15.84
C PRO A 21 -9.98 -3.97 -15.82
N HIS A 22 -10.77 -4.22 -16.88
CA HIS A 22 -12.14 -3.73 -16.98
C HIS A 22 -13.06 -4.38 -15.94
N LEU A 23 -12.87 -5.68 -15.66
CA LEU A 23 -13.63 -6.36 -14.61
C LEU A 23 -13.27 -5.81 -13.22
N ARG A 24 -11.98 -5.54 -12.96
CA ARG A 24 -11.56 -4.92 -11.69
C ARG A 24 -12.17 -3.54 -11.50
N GLU A 25 -12.11 -2.71 -12.54
CA GLU A 25 -12.70 -1.37 -12.52
C GLU A 25 -14.19 -1.43 -12.22
N GLN A 26 -14.94 -2.28 -12.94
CA GLN A 26 -16.35 -2.53 -12.67
C GLN A 26 -16.62 -2.98 -11.23
N ILE A 27 -15.84 -3.91 -10.70
CA ILE A 27 -16.01 -4.39 -9.31
C ILE A 27 -15.81 -3.26 -8.31
N LEU A 28 -14.73 -2.48 -8.47
CA LEU A 28 -14.43 -1.36 -7.58
C LEU A 28 -15.49 -0.26 -7.68
N GLU A 29 -15.98 0.06 -8.87
CA GLU A 29 -17.06 1.03 -9.09
C GLU A 29 -18.41 0.52 -8.53
N SER A 30 -18.75 -0.75 -8.78
CA SER A 30 -20.03 -1.34 -8.38
C SER A 30 -20.19 -1.48 -6.85
N GLU A 31 -19.10 -1.71 -6.11
CA GLU A 31 -19.14 -1.79 -4.65
C GLU A 31 -19.19 -0.41 -3.98
N ILE A 32 -18.60 0.62 -4.61
CA ILE A 32 -18.85 2.03 -4.22
C ILE A 32 -20.35 2.34 -4.35
N GLU A 33 -21.01 1.77 -5.38
CA GLU A 33 -22.45 1.90 -5.61
C GLU A 33 -23.32 0.85 -4.88
N LYS A 34 -22.73 -0.06 -4.08
CA LYS A 34 -23.41 -1.18 -3.38
C LYS A 34 -24.26 -2.08 -4.28
N LYS A 35 -23.87 -2.27 -5.54
CA LYS A 35 -24.63 -3.06 -6.53
C LYS A 35 -24.21 -4.53 -6.66
N GLY A 36 -23.08 -4.95 -6.09
CA GLY A 36 -22.72 -6.32 -5.69
C GLY A 36 -22.91 -7.50 -6.66
N GLU A 37 -23.32 -7.29 -7.90
CA GLU A 37 -23.48 -8.35 -8.90
C GLU A 37 -22.27 -8.39 -9.83
N ILE A 38 -21.44 -9.42 -9.63
CA ILE A 38 -20.35 -9.74 -10.55
C ILE A 38 -20.98 -10.22 -11.87
N ASP A 39 -20.66 -9.55 -12.97
CA ASP A 39 -21.09 -9.94 -14.31
C ASP A 39 -20.70 -11.40 -14.61
N THR A 40 -21.71 -12.26 -14.68
CA THR A 40 -21.54 -13.71 -14.90
C THR A 40 -21.36 -14.08 -16.37
N ASP A 41 -21.48 -13.14 -17.31
CA ASP A 41 -21.34 -13.41 -18.74
C ASP A 41 -19.93 -13.88 -19.12
N LYS A 42 -18.91 -13.46 -18.37
CA LYS A 42 -17.55 -13.97 -18.58
C LYS A 42 -17.36 -15.39 -18.05
N LEU A 43 -18.07 -15.73 -16.98
CA LEU A 43 -18.01 -17.05 -16.37
C LEU A 43 -18.74 -18.10 -17.24
N SER A 44 -19.87 -17.73 -17.83
CA SER A 44 -20.65 -18.61 -18.71
C SER A 44 -19.87 -19.01 -19.97
N LYS A 45 -18.99 -18.13 -20.47
CA LYS A 45 -18.10 -18.39 -21.61
C LYS A 45 -16.99 -19.41 -21.34
N LEU A 46 -16.76 -19.80 -20.08
CA LEU A 46 -15.78 -20.83 -19.73
C LEU A 46 -16.31 -22.26 -19.94
N PHE A 47 -17.59 -22.42 -20.29
CA PHE A 47 -18.23 -23.72 -20.54
C PHE A 47 -18.02 -24.74 -19.40
N LEU A 48 -17.85 -24.25 -18.17
CA LEU A 48 -17.64 -25.09 -17.00
C LEU A 48 -18.95 -25.78 -16.57
N PRO A 49 -18.91 -27.00 -16.03
CA PRO A 49 -20.03 -27.58 -15.32
C PRO A 49 -20.56 -26.65 -14.21
N ILE A 50 -21.88 -26.63 -13.98
CA ILE A 50 -22.55 -25.73 -13.03
C ILE A 50 -21.88 -25.75 -11.65
N LYS A 51 -21.56 -26.94 -11.12
CA LYS A 51 -20.88 -27.08 -9.82
C LYS A 51 -19.51 -26.39 -9.77
N LEU A 52 -18.78 -26.36 -10.89
CA LEU A 52 -17.49 -25.66 -10.97
C LEU A 52 -17.68 -24.16 -11.15
N GLN A 53 -18.70 -23.74 -11.91
CA GLN A 53 -19.09 -22.32 -12.01
C GLN A 53 -19.40 -21.73 -10.62
N GLU A 54 -20.19 -22.43 -9.81
CA GLU A 54 -20.53 -22.03 -8.43
C GLU A 54 -19.27 -21.86 -7.57
N LYS A 55 -18.32 -22.80 -7.67
CA LYS A 55 -17.04 -22.70 -6.94
C LYS A 55 -16.21 -21.51 -7.39
N VAL A 56 -16.08 -21.29 -8.70
CA VAL A 56 -15.33 -20.13 -9.23
C VAL A 56 -15.98 -18.83 -8.78
N MET A 57 -17.31 -18.73 -8.83
CA MET A 57 -18.05 -17.55 -8.36
C MET A 57 -17.83 -17.28 -6.88
N LEU A 58 -17.81 -18.32 -6.04
CA LEU A 58 -17.51 -18.17 -4.62
C LEU A 58 -16.09 -17.60 -4.40
N GLN A 59 -15.10 -18.13 -5.12
CA GLN A 59 -13.72 -17.62 -5.04
C GLN A 59 -13.62 -16.18 -5.58
N MET A 60 -14.27 -15.87 -6.71
CA MET A 60 -14.32 -14.52 -7.25
C MET A 60 -14.89 -13.53 -6.23
N LYS A 61 -15.99 -13.87 -5.54
CA LYS A 61 -16.58 -13.02 -4.50
C LYS A 61 -15.59 -12.75 -3.37
N TYR A 62 -14.92 -13.79 -2.88
CA TYR A 62 -13.93 -13.64 -1.81
C TYR A 62 -12.77 -12.72 -2.21
N VAL A 63 -12.17 -12.98 -3.37
CA VAL A 63 -11.05 -12.20 -3.89
C VAL A 63 -11.47 -10.75 -4.19
N SER A 64 -12.66 -10.55 -4.75
CA SER A 64 -13.22 -9.22 -5.02
C SER A 64 -13.43 -8.43 -3.74
N TRP A 65 -13.97 -9.08 -2.70
CA TRP A 65 -14.17 -8.45 -1.40
C TRP A 65 -12.84 -8.01 -0.76
N GLU A 66 -11.81 -8.85 -0.81
CA GLU A 66 -10.48 -8.49 -0.30
C GLU A 66 -9.90 -7.29 -1.07
N MET A 67 -10.00 -7.31 -2.40
CA MET A 67 -9.55 -6.21 -3.26
C MET A 67 -10.28 -4.90 -2.93
N VAL A 68 -11.61 -4.93 -2.79
CA VAL A 68 -12.46 -3.78 -2.45
C VAL A 68 -12.14 -3.25 -1.05
N SER A 69 -11.98 -4.15 -0.07
CA SER A 69 -11.60 -3.78 1.29
C SER A 69 -10.28 -3.00 1.32
N ARG A 70 -9.26 -3.48 0.60
CA ARG A 70 -7.97 -2.77 0.48
C ARG A 70 -8.07 -1.49 -0.33
N HIS A 71 -8.88 -1.47 -1.38
CA HIS A 71 -9.15 -0.25 -2.15
C HIS A 71 -9.68 0.86 -1.24
N LEU A 72 -10.70 0.55 -0.44
CA LEU A 72 -11.29 1.49 0.51
C LEU A 72 -10.29 1.95 1.56
N GLU A 73 -9.47 1.05 2.11
CA GLU A 73 -8.41 1.40 3.06
C GLU A 73 -7.42 2.43 2.47
N PHE A 74 -6.98 2.21 1.23
CA PHE A 74 -6.08 3.15 0.58
C PHE A 74 -6.76 4.47 0.21
N CYS A 75 -8.02 4.44 -0.25
CA CYS A 75 -8.83 5.64 -0.50
C CYS A 75 -9.00 6.48 0.76
N GLU A 76 -9.29 5.85 1.90
CA GLU A 76 -9.44 6.51 3.20
C GLU A 76 -8.12 7.17 3.62
N MET A 77 -7.00 6.46 3.48
CA MET A 77 -5.68 7.01 3.79
C MET A 77 -5.35 8.20 2.89
N HIS A 78 -5.58 8.07 1.59
CA HIS A 78 -5.39 9.13 0.61
C HIS A 78 -6.23 10.37 0.95
N GLY A 79 -7.50 10.18 1.31
CA GLY A 79 -8.39 11.25 1.76
C GLY A 79 -7.88 11.96 3.01
N LYS A 80 -7.39 11.21 4.01
CA LYS A 80 -6.81 11.77 5.24
C LYS A 80 -5.56 12.61 4.97
N ILE A 81 -4.67 12.15 4.08
CA ILE A 81 -3.45 12.88 3.72
C ILE A 81 -3.81 14.14 2.94
N SER A 82 -4.68 14.03 1.94
CA SER A 82 -5.14 15.18 1.16
C SER A 82 -5.75 16.26 2.07
N ALA A 83 -6.62 15.84 3.00
CA ALA A 83 -7.22 16.74 3.99
C ALA A 83 -6.18 17.39 4.92
N LEU A 84 -5.20 16.63 5.42
CA LEU A 84 -4.12 17.14 6.26
C LEU A 84 -3.30 18.22 5.53
N LEU A 85 -3.08 18.03 4.24
CA LEU A 85 -2.26 18.93 3.43
C LEU A 85 -3.08 20.09 2.81
N GLY A 86 -4.39 20.12 3.05
CA GLY A 86 -5.28 21.21 2.63
C GLY A 86 -5.58 21.24 1.14
N TYR A 87 -5.49 20.11 0.43
CA TYR A 87 -5.83 20.03 -0.99
C TYR A 87 -6.70 18.80 -1.32
N THR A 88 -7.31 18.82 -2.49
CA THR A 88 -8.03 17.68 -3.07
C THR A 88 -7.16 17.03 -4.13
N CYS A 89 -6.97 15.70 -4.08
CA CYS A 89 -6.31 14.93 -5.14
C CYS A 89 -7.27 13.89 -5.71
N ASP A 90 -7.28 13.76 -7.04
CA ASP A 90 -7.98 12.69 -7.76
C ASP A 90 -7.01 11.67 -8.37
N CYS A 91 -5.72 11.77 -8.01
CA CYS A 91 -4.66 10.86 -8.46
C CYS A 91 -4.98 9.39 -8.16
N PHE A 92 -5.85 9.12 -7.19
CA PHE A 92 -6.25 7.77 -6.84
C PHE A 92 -7.25 7.12 -7.82
N LYS A 93 -7.91 7.92 -8.66
CA LYS A 93 -8.95 7.46 -9.59
C LYS A 93 -8.35 6.67 -10.73
N GLY A 94 -8.80 5.43 -10.92
CA GLY A 94 -8.40 4.59 -12.05
C GLY A 94 -6.99 3.99 -11.98
N ILE A 95 -6.25 4.19 -10.89
CA ILE A 95 -4.87 3.68 -10.74
C ILE A 95 -4.82 2.32 -10.06
N LEU A 96 -5.57 2.15 -8.97
CA LEU A 96 -5.41 1.00 -8.08
C LEU A 96 -5.63 -0.36 -8.74
N HIS A 97 -6.58 -0.46 -9.68
CA HIS A 97 -6.89 -1.73 -10.33
C HIS A 97 -5.68 -2.33 -11.07
N ARG A 98 -4.73 -1.49 -11.52
CA ARG A 98 -3.52 -1.90 -12.24
C ARG A 98 -2.40 -2.37 -11.32
N ASN A 99 -2.44 -1.98 -10.04
CA ASN A 99 -1.35 -2.18 -9.11
C ASN A 99 -1.55 -3.37 -8.16
N TYR A 100 -2.74 -3.97 -8.09
CA TYR A 100 -2.94 -5.23 -7.36
C TYR A 100 -2.08 -6.36 -7.92
N ARG A 101 -1.33 -7.01 -7.03
CA ARG A 101 -0.47 -8.16 -7.29
C ARG A 101 -0.95 -9.34 -6.46
N TRP A 102 -0.88 -10.54 -7.04
CA TRP A 102 -1.31 -11.77 -6.41
C TRP A 102 -0.11 -12.70 -6.19
N THR A 103 -0.11 -13.42 -5.07
CA THR A 103 0.89 -14.46 -4.78
C THR A 103 0.62 -15.71 -5.62
N SER A 104 1.61 -16.61 -5.72
CA SER A 104 1.43 -17.95 -6.31
C SER A 104 0.48 -18.83 -5.50
N CYS A 105 0.27 -18.50 -4.23
CA CYS A 105 -0.75 -19.09 -3.37
C CYS A 105 -2.06 -18.30 -3.41
N GLU A 106 -2.21 -17.42 -4.40
CA GLU A 106 -3.50 -16.88 -4.83
C GLU A 106 -4.17 -15.90 -3.83
N TYR A 107 -3.40 -15.43 -2.85
CA TYR A 107 -3.73 -14.31 -1.97
C TYR A 107 -3.20 -12.99 -2.52
N LEU A 108 -3.78 -11.86 -2.09
CA LEU A 108 -3.24 -10.55 -2.39
C LEU A 108 -1.81 -10.46 -1.84
N ASP A 109 -0.84 -10.19 -2.72
CA ASP A 109 0.53 -9.94 -2.34
C ASP A 109 0.62 -8.49 -1.87
N GLU A 110 0.33 -8.25 -0.59
CA GLU A 110 0.28 -6.90 -0.02
C GLU A 110 1.60 -6.16 -0.21
N SER A 111 2.74 -6.84 -0.02
CA SER A 111 4.06 -6.24 -0.20
C SER A 111 4.29 -5.78 -1.64
N LYS A 112 4.07 -6.65 -2.64
CA LYS A 112 4.25 -6.27 -4.05
C LYS A 112 3.20 -5.28 -4.53
N THR A 113 1.98 -5.36 -4.01
CA THR A 113 0.91 -4.41 -4.33
C THR A 113 1.29 -3.02 -3.84
N VAL A 114 1.75 -2.90 -2.59
CA VAL A 114 2.21 -1.63 -2.03
C VAL A 114 3.41 -1.11 -2.80
N GLN A 115 4.40 -1.95 -3.13
CA GLN A 115 5.53 -1.54 -3.97
C GLN A 115 5.09 -1.04 -5.34
N ALA A 116 4.12 -1.71 -5.98
CA ALA A 116 3.58 -1.27 -7.27
C ALA A 116 2.85 0.07 -7.16
N ILE A 117 2.06 0.27 -6.10
CA ILE A 117 1.40 1.55 -5.82
C ILE A 117 2.44 2.64 -5.56
N VAL A 118 3.40 2.39 -4.68
CA VAL A 118 4.47 3.33 -4.33
C VAL A 118 5.36 3.66 -5.54
N GLY A 119 5.58 2.73 -6.45
CA GLY A 119 6.30 2.96 -7.70
C GLY A 119 5.54 3.75 -8.76
N ASP A 120 4.23 3.95 -8.59
CA ASP A 120 3.39 4.63 -9.58
C ASP A 120 3.57 6.14 -9.52
N GLY A 121 4.26 6.69 -10.53
CA GLY A 121 4.55 8.12 -10.64
C GLY A 121 3.34 9.03 -10.85
N GLN A 122 2.15 8.46 -11.15
CA GLN A 122 0.92 9.24 -11.27
C GLN A 122 0.27 9.54 -9.91
N LEU A 123 0.69 8.84 -8.85
CA LEU A 123 0.22 9.08 -7.51
C LEU A 123 0.94 10.26 -6.87
N ASP A 124 0.21 10.98 -6.02
CA ASP A 124 0.72 12.10 -5.25
C ASP A 124 1.94 11.71 -4.41
N LEU A 125 2.97 12.57 -4.41
CA LEU A 125 4.24 12.29 -3.74
C LEU A 125 4.07 12.15 -2.22
N ALA A 126 3.22 12.97 -1.59
CA ALA A 126 2.98 12.90 -0.15
C ALA A 126 2.20 11.64 0.23
N PHE A 127 1.28 11.20 -0.63
CA PHE A 127 0.63 9.90 -0.49
C PHE A 127 1.63 8.74 -0.60
N ARG A 128 2.49 8.74 -1.63
CA ARG A 128 3.52 7.72 -1.82
C ARG A 128 4.49 7.65 -0.65
N PHE A 129 4.96 8.81 -0.15
CA PHE A 129 5.76 8.91 1.07
C PHE A 129 5.05 8.28 2.28
N THR A 130 3.77 8.60 2.48
CA THR A 130 3.00 8.08 3.60
C THR A 130 2.82 6.56 3.52
N MET A 131 2.56 6.03 2.32
CA MET A 131 2.48 4.59 2.07
C MET A 131 3.82 3.91 2.37
N SER A 132 4.93 4.45 1.88
CA SER A 132 6.27 3.93 2.18
C SER A 132 6.54 3.90 3.68
N CYS A 133 6.17 4.95 4.42
CA CYS A 133 6.28 4.99 5.88
C CYS A 133 5.42 3.92 6.57
N LYS A 134 4.18 3.72 6.13
CA LYS A 134 3.27 2.73 6.73
C LYS A 134 3.82 1.31 6.54
N TYR A 135 4.39 1.01 5.39
CA TYR A 135 4.85 -0.32 4.99
C TYR A 135 6.35 -0.54 5.13
N ASP A 136 7.07 0.37 5.80
CA ASP A 136 8.52 0.30 6.05
C ASP A 136 9.34 0.09 4.75
N LEU A 137 9.01 0.83 3.68
CA LEU A 137 9.79 0.82 2.43
C LEU A 137 10.93 1.82 2.53
N GLU A 138 11.98 1.51 3.29
CA GLU A 138 12.96 2.50 3.74
C GLU A 138 13.66 3.27 2.61
N ASP A 139 13.99 2.58 1.53
CA ASP A 139 14.66 3.19 0.37
C ASP A 139 13.73 4.24 -0.29
N ASP A 140 12.45 3.90 -0.46
CA ASP A 140 11.43 4.82 -0.98
C ASP A 140 11.13 5.96 0.01
N ILE A 141 11.17 5.71 1.33
CA ILE A 141 10.96 6.74 2.35
C ILE A 141 12.00 7.86 2.21
N ILE A 142 13.28 7.50 2.15
CA ILE A 142 14.38 8.47 2.03
C ILE A 142 14.25 9.23 0.71
N GLN A 143 14.08 8.50 -0.40
CA GLN A 143 13.95 9.11 -1.72
C GLN A 143 12.79 10.11 -1.79
N PHE A 144 11.60 9.74 -1.30
CA PHE A 144 10.46 10.65 -1.34
C PHE A 144 10.60 11.80 -0.36
N TRP A 145 11.22 11.59 0.79
CA TRP A 145 11.50 12.66 1.73
C TRP A 145 12.39 13.73 1.10
N GLU A 146 13.47 13.34 0.42
CA GLU A 146 14.34 14.28 -0.30
C GLU A 146 13.60 15.04 -1.40
N ALA A 147 12.68 14.37 -2.09
CA ALA A 147 11.87 14.97 -3.16
C ALA A 147 10.73 15.86 -2.63
N LEU A 148 10.33 15.73 -1.36
CA LEU A 148 9.23 16.51 -0.79
C LEU A 148 9.62 18.00 -0.67
N PRO A 149 8.77 18.92 -1.17
CA PRO A 149 8.89 20.34 -0.88
C PRO A 149 8.96 20.63 0.63
N GLN A 150 9.78 21.62 1.00
CA GLN A 150 10.01 21.98 2.41
C GLN A 150 8.72 22.29 3.19
N TRP A 151 7.76 22.97 2.56
CA TRP A 151 6.48 23.28 3.19
C TRP A 151 5.65 22.01 3.49
N LEU A 152 5.73 20.97 2.65
CA LEU A 152 5.10 19.68 2.91
C LEU A 152 5.77 18.95 4.06
N LYS A 153 7.11 18.96 4.14
CA LYS A 153 7.86 18.40 5.28
C LYS A 153 7.38 19.01 6.60
N PHE A 154 7.17 20.32 6.65
CA PHE A 154 6.60 21.00 7.83
C PHE A 154 5.16 20.59 8.13
N SER A 155 4.31 20.39 7.12
CA SER A 155 2.95 19.86 7.33
C SER A 155 2.96 18.46 7.97
N PHE A 156 3.96 17.63 7.65
CA PHE A 156 4.15 16.33 8.29
C PHE A 156 4.66 16.42 9.75
N CYS A 157 5.02 17.58 10.28
CA CYS A 157 5.38 17.71 11.70
C CYS A 157 4.17 17.78 12.64
N GLN A 158 2.96 17.84 12.10
CA GLN A 158 1.73 17.96 12.90
C GLN A 158 1.38 16.65 13.63
N ASP A 159 0.72 16.76 14.79
CA ASP A 159 0.48 15.63 15.70
C ASP A 159 -0.55 14.59 15.21
N HIS A 160 -1.26 14.87 14.11
CA HIS A 160 -2.39 14.07 13.63
C HIS A 160 -2.01 12.91 12.68
N LEU A 161 -0.72 12.67 12.47
CA LEU A 161 -0.25 11.61 11.59
C LEU A 161 -0.37 10.21 12.18
N PRO A 162 -0.52 9.18 11.33
CA PRO A 162 -0.35 7.79 11.75
C PRO A 162 1.02 7.59 12.42
N TYR A 163 1.06 6.76 13.47
CA TYR A 163 2.25 6.55 14.29
C TYR A 163 3.53 6.27 13.49
N ARG A 164 3.46 5.39 12.48
CA ARG A 164 4.62 5.04 11.65
C ARG A 164 5.14 6.21 10.82
N VAL A 165 4.24 7.04 10.29
CA VAL A 165 4.61 8.25 9.53
C VAL A 165 5.28 9.24 10.48
N LYS A 166 4.69 9.48 11.66
CA LYS A 166 5.26 10.35 12.69
C LYS A 166 6.66 9.88 13.13
N TYR A 167 6.87 8.57 13.27
CA TYR A 167 8.16 7.98 13.58
C TYR A 167 9.21 8.33 12.52
N TRP A 168 8.92 8.04 11.25
CA TRP A 168 9.85 8.30 10.14
C TRP A 168 10.13 9.79 9.94
N VAL A 169 9.09 10.63 9.98
CA VAL A 169 9.23 12.08 9.88
C VAL A 169 10.15 12.61 10.99
N LYS A 170 9.96 12.22 12.25
CA LYS A 170 10.85 12.64 13.34
C LYS A 170 12.29 12.23 13.08
N LEU A 171 12.52 10.99 12.64
CA LEU A 171 13.86 10.47 12.38
C LEU A 171 14.56 11.25 11.26
N LEU A 172 13.84 11.53 10.16
CA LEU A 172 14.35 12.29 9.02
C LEU A 172 14.61 13.76 9.38
N MET A 173 13.70 14.38 10.14
CA MET A 173 13.85 15.76 10.62
C MET A 173 15.06 15.93 11.54
N ILE A 174 15.36 14.93 12.39
CA ILE A 174 16.58 14.92 13.21
C ILE A 174 17.83 14.82 12.33
N SER A 175 17.78 14.03 11.26
CA SER A 175 18.93 13.86 10.35
C SER A 175 19.27 15.12 9.56
N GLU A 176 18.27 15.91 9.18
CA GLU A 176 18.41 17.18 8.45
C GLU A 176 18.68 18.39 9.36
N ASP A 177 18.92 18.17 10.66
CA ASP A 177 19.12 19.23 11.66
C ASP A 177 17.98 20.25 11.81
N MET A 178 16.81 19.92 11.29
CA MET A 178 15.65 20.82 11.31
C MET A 178 14.85 20.76 12.62
N THR A 179 15.41 20.14 13.67
CA THR A 179 14.82 20.14 15.02
C THR A 179 15.68 21.01 15.95
N ASP A 180 15.09 22.09 16.47
CA ASP A 180 15.86 23.20 17.03
C ASP A 180 16.32 23.05 18.50
N SER A 181 15.90 22.03 19.27
CA SER A 181 16.26 22.06 20.71
C SER A 181 16.31 20.76 21.53
N TYR A 182 15.96 19.58 21.00
CA TYR A 182 15.76 18.38 21.85
C TYR A 182 16.67 17.18 21.59
N CYS A 183 17.44 17.13 20.51
CA CYS A 183 18.33 16.00 20.23
C CYS A 183 19.80 16.38 20.43
N SER A 184 20.52 15.59 21.24
CA SER A 184 21.98 15.70 21.36
C SER A 184 22.67 15.46 20.02
N ASP A 185 23.80 16.13 19.77
CA ASP A 185 24.60 15.94 18.54
C ASP A 185 25.00 14.48 18.31
N LYS A 186 25.24 13.74 19.40
CA LYS A 186 25.53 12.30 19.37
C LYS A 186 24.34 11.48 18.84
N MET A 187 23.11 11.86 19.18
CA MET A 187 21.90 11.19 18.68
C MET A 187 21.67 11.49 17.21
N LYS A 188 21.84 12.76 16.81
CA LYS A 188 21.79 13.19 15.41
C LYS A 188 22.78 12.40 14.55
N GLU A 189 24.03 12.32 14.99
CA GLU A 189 25.08 11.61 14.27
C GLU A 189 24.82 10.10 14.18
N ASN A 190 24.28 9.49 15.24
CA ASN A 190 23.87 8.09 15.19
C ASN A 190 22.76 7.88 14.16
N ILE A 191 21.74 8.74 14.12
CA ILE A 191 20.64 8.64 13.15
C ILE A 191 21.15 8.85 11.72
N ARG A 192 22.02 9.83 11.46
CA ARG A 192 22.64 10.02 10.14
C ARG A 192 23.41 8.79 9.69
N ARG A 193 24.28 8.26 10.57
CA ARG A 193 25.05 7.04 10.28
C ARG A 193 24.15 5.85 10.00
N ILE A 194 23.03 5.74 10.69
CA ILE A 194 22.03 4.71 10.47
C ILE A 194 21.41 4.85 9.08
N LEU A 195 20.98 6.06 8.71
CA LEU A 195 20.36 6.35 7.42
C LEU A 195 21.32 6.05 6.26
N GLN A 196 22.57 6.52 6.36
CA GLN A 196 23.62 6.21 5.38
C GLN A 196 23.91 4.72 5.27
N ASN A 197 23.80 3.97 6.37
CA ASN A 197 24.00 2.52 6.34
C ASN A 197 22.87 1.78 5.61
N PHE A 198 21.65 2.34 5.54
CA PHE A 198 20.58 1.77 4.71
C PHE A 198 20.92 1.87 3.22
N GLU A 199 21.47 2.99 2.77
CA GLU A 199 21.91 3.18 1.37
C GLU A 199 23.01 2.18 0.96
N ILE A 200 23.89 1.81 1.89
CA ILE A 200 25.08 0.99 1.60
C ILE A 200 24.82 -0.51 1.82
N LYS A 201 23.98 -0.90 2.79
CA LYS A 201 23.74 -2.31 3.16
C LYS A 201 22.29 -2.59 3.59
N PRO A 202 21.48 -3.24 2.73
CA PRO A 202 20.12 -3.67 3.04
C PRO A 202 19.99 -4.63 4.24
N SER A 203 21.07 -5.31 4.63
CA SER A 203 21.07 -6.31 5.73
C SER A 203 21.07 -5.71 7.14
N ILE A 204 21.22 -4.39 7.29
CA ILE A 204 21.16 -3.69 8.60
C ILE A 204 19.70 -3.48 9.05
N LYS A 205 18.71 -3.70 8.16
CA LYS A 205 17.25 -3.64 8.43
C LYS A 205 16.80 -4.38 9.70
N LEU A 206 17.42 -5.52 10.03
CA LEU A 206 17.10 -6.32 11.23
C LEU A 206 17.58 -5.71 12.56
N LYS A 207 18.67 -4.91 12.54
CA LYS A 207 19.20 -4.29 13.77
C LYS A 207 18.39 -3.07 14.20
N PHE A 208 17.68 -2.44 13.26
CA PHE A 208 16.90 -1.24 13.52
C PHE A 208 15.67 -1.49 14.38
N ARG A 209 14.97 -2.60 14.16
CA ARG A 209 13.85 -3.03 15.01
C ARG A 209 14.21 -3.14 16.50
N ASN A 210 15.47 -3.44 16.83
CA ASN A 210 15.91 -3.59 18.22
C ASN A 210 16.32 -2.26 18.89
N LEU A 211 16.67 -1.22 18.11
CA LEU A 211 16.95 0.12 18.63
C LEU A 211 15.66 0.88 19.00
N VAL A 212 14.54 0.52 18.39
CA VAL A 212 13.21 1.13 18.60
C VAL A 212 12.69 0.95 20.03
N VAL A 213 13.10 -0.11 20.74
CA VAL A 213 12.66 -0.35 22.13
C VAL A 213 13.30 0.63 23.12
N LEU A 214 14.35 1.37 22.73
CA LEU A 214 15.09 2.26 23.62
C LEU A 214 14.73 3.75 23.45
N LEU A 215 13.88 4.10 22.48
CA LEU A 215 13.51 5.48 22.14
C LEU A 215 12.03 5.81 22.43
N ILE A 216 11.30 4.86 23.02
CA ILE A 216 9.95 5.00 23.58
C ILE A 216 10.09 4.84 25.09
#